data_AF-A0A3P7ZQR5-F1
#
_entry.id   AF-A0A3P7ZQR5-F1
#
_cell.length_a   1.000
_cell.length_b   1.000
_cell.length_c   1.000
_cell.angle_alpha   90.00
_cell.angle_beta   90.00
_cell.angle_gamma   90.00
#
_symmetry.space_group_name_H-M   'P 1'
#
loop_
_entity.id
_entity.type
_entity.pdbx_description
1 polymer ?
#
loop_
_entity_poly.entity_id
_entity_poly.type
_entity_poly.pdbx_seq_one_letter_code
_entity_poly.pdbx_strand_id
1 'polypeptide(L)'
;MTSGDDGYHTSAIVLTENELVCIDLTDRCWRIIPTEQIFPLHASQLSEEELGRNREFSAKPWPLRAKIPTSDETRVVKEATKRQLYVTGHENGTVRIWSCGHAVMRLLFVIDTRKEFVGLSEEKDAGDNKTDDYGTDSSDDEFQITGEWPPFKKVGEYDPFCDDAGLSIQKVAFDEKSGHVVIGLRGGHVFVYSLEETEKVCPFRLTPQSLQVEMCELSKLSAHTRNCKALPIRETSIKYQPGYQPYSTSQNKRYFRRIMIHDFLFEPLFCSMVVELQPAVAVSAVAVLSSRHLVAASNEYGFALIDISKQSVLLQNSLVNHYDMSHVGALDDALSRFKSMKKSIRQTFRRKKKTPVASLDNTIGTANSESSTRETSGMNTSKVFSDHEDEEVMITKPVERLIEERGLCPADSPVWFIRCLKFLTVPVLGIAGISDVFVVGTNGGKLIIYSITDQPRAEDVCKLMKTISLRHGAPIIHVDVILEPGTKQASSTRLIIFTEEQIRSFYLPSLKPSRYKVKLTSTEGLRIRKASMVTLHNLNDLSNCESFAAIVNNHGEVAIYSLLNPKKSEKFAVVKSTDIAGISSMLVTPYGELLYLRQGGSELQRATISEHSLPWTLPGQGVQWPEHAT
;
A
#
# COMPACT_ATOMS: atom_id res chain seq x y z
N MET A 1 -13.72 4.63 31.99
CA MET A 1 -14.25 6.00 31.78
C MET A 1 -13.35 6.97 32.53
N THR A 2 -13.12 8.17 31.98
CA THR A 2 -12.33 9.22 32.64
C THR A 2 -13.26 10.12 33.46
N SER A 3 -12.90 10.49 34.69
CA SER A 3 -13.64 11.45 35.50
C SER A 3 -13.07 12.86 35.31
N GLY A 4 -13.95 13.84 35.11
CA GLY A 4 -13.60 15.26 35.16
C GLY A 4 -13.49 15.77 36.60
N ASP A 5 -12.99 17.00 36.75
CA ASP A 5 -12.86 17.69 38.05
C ASP A 5 -14.22 17.92 38.74
N ASP A 6 -15.31 17.83 37.97
CA ASP A 6 -16.71 17.91 38.38
C ASP A 6 -17.31 16.56 38.82
N GLY A 7 -16.53 15.47 38.77
CA GLY A 7 -16.96 14.12 39.12
C GLY A 7 -17.75 13.40 38.03
N TYR A 8 -18.04 14.04 36.89
CA TYR A 8 -18.75 13.42 35.76
C TYR A 8 -17.79 12.71 34.82
N HIS A 9 -18.29 11.72 34.10
CA HIS A 9 -17.48 11.02 33.09
C HIS A 9 -17.33 11.89 31.83
N THR A 10 -16.09 12.16 31.45
CA THR A 10 -15.76 13.04 30.33
C THR A 10 -15.52 12.29 29.02
N SER A 11 -15.11 11.02 29.10
CA SER A 11 -14.83 10.17 27.94
C SER A 11 -15.00 8.68 28.26
N ALA A 12 -15.47 7.93 27.27
CA ALA A 12 -15.48 6.46 27.28
C ALA A 12 -14.37 5.93 26.38
N ILE A 13 -13.49 5.08 26.92
CA ILE A 13 -12.43 4.41 26.15
C ILE A 13 -12.84 2.95 26.04
N VAL A 14 -13.00 2.48 24.81
CA VAL A 14 -13.45 1.13 24.48
C VAL A 14 -12.31 0.42 23.75
N LEU A 15 -11.71 -0.57 24.40
CA LEU A 15 -10.78 -1.49 23.75
C LEU A 15 -11.59 -2.62 23.14
N THR A 16 -11.58 -2.69 21.81
CA THR A 16 -12.14 -3.82 21.07
C THR A 16 -11.03 -4.81 20.71
N GLU A 17 -11.39 -5.91 20.07
CA GLU A 17 -10.42 -6.88 19.56
C GLU A 17 -9.47 -6.28 18.50
N ASN A 18 -9.92 -5.29 17.72
CA ASN A 18 -9.18 -4.79 16.56
C ASN A 18 -8.74 -3.31 16.70
N GLU A 19 -9.44 -2.51 17.49
CA GLU A 19 -9.15 -1.08 17.62
C GLU A 19 -9.48 -0.51 19.00
N LEU A 20 -8.87 0.63 19.30
CA LEU A 20 -9.15 1.43 20.48
C LEU A 20 -9.98 2.65 20.07
N VAL A 21 -11.19 2.77 20.60
CA VAL A 21 -12.09 3.89 20.31
C VAL A 21 -12.27 4.73 21.57
N CYS A 22 -12.11 6.05 21.45
CA CYS A 22 -12.46 6.98 22.52
C CYS A 22 -13.67 7.81 22.09
N ILE A 23 -14.68 7.90 22.96
CA ILE A 23 -15.93 8.61 22.72
C ILE A 23 -15.99 9.79 23.68
N ASP A 24 -16.25 10.98 23.16
CA ASP A 24 -16.47 12.17 23.97
C ASP A 24 -17.88 12.16 24.55
N LEU A 25 -17.98 12.02 25.87
CA LEU A 25 -19.28 11.96 26.56
C LEU A 25 -19.87 13.36 26.85
N THR A 26 -19.07 14.42 26.68
CA THR A 26 -19.57 15.81 26.85
C THR A 26 -20.11 16.39 25.54
N ASP A 27 -19.80 15.74 24.42
CA ASP A 27 -20.30 16.12 23.11
C ASP A 27 -21.75 15.64 22.96
N ARG A 28 -22.68 16.52 22.56
CA ARG A 28 -24.10 16.13 22.38
C ARG A 28 -24.29 14.96 21.41
N CYS A 29 -23.41 14.81 20.43
CA CYS A 29 -23.48 13.78 19.41
C CYS A 29 -22.63 12.55 19.74
N TRP A 30 -21.95 12.49 20.90
CA TRP A 30 -21.01 11.42 21.27
C TRP A 30 -20.01 11.10 20.14
N ARG A 31 -19.32 12.14 19.67
CA ARG A 31 -18.31 12.02 18.60
C ARG A 31 -17.04 11.34 19.11
N ILE A 32 -16.29 10.74 18.19
CA ILE A 32 -15.05 10.00 18.50
C ILE A 32 -13.93 11.00 18.75
N ILE A 33 -13.18 10.81 19.84
CA ILE A 33 -11.90 11.47 20.08
C ILE A 33 -10.82 10.66 19.36
N PRO A 34 -10.06 11.26 18.44
CA PRO A 34 -9.03 10.55 17.70
C PRO A 34 -7.83 10.15 18.55
N THR A 35 -7.28 8.97 18.26
CA THR A 35 -6.07 8.43 18.92
C THR A 35 -4.81 9.13 18.40
N GLU A 36 -3.93 9.53 19.31
CA GLU A 36 -2.63 10.16 19.00
C GLU A 36 -1.44 9.18 19.13
N GLN A 37 -1.63 8.02 19.77
CA GLN A 37 -0.53 7.16 20.20
C GLN A 37 -0.70 5.68 19.82
N ILE A 38 -1.94 5.19 19.74
CA ILE A 38 -2.25 3.79 19.46
C ILE A 38 -3.00 3.74 18.14
N PHE A 39 -2.28 3.41 17.07
CA PHE A 39 -2.80 3.41 15.71
C PHE A 39 -3.06 1.97 15.23
N PRO A 40 -4.31 1.56 14.98
CA PRO A 40 -4.60 0.29 14.33
C PRO A 40 -4.14 0.36 12.87
N LEU A 41 -2.92 -0.12 12.60
CA LEU A 41 -2.30 -0.07 11.26
C LEU A 41 -3.16 -0.70 10.16
N HIS A 42 -4.05 -1.62 10.55
CA HIS A 42 -4.91 -2.39 9.67
C HIS A 42 -6.31 -1.77 9.45
N ALA A 43 -6.70 -0.74 10.21
CA ALA A 43 -7.98 -0.03 10.08
C ALA A 43 -7.88 1.10 9.03
N SER A 44 -8.99 1.66 8.53
CA SER A 44 -9.00 2.74 7.52
C SER A 44 -8.98 4.14 8.12
N GLN A 45 -7.82 4.56 8.63
CA GLN A 45 -7.70 5.82 9.37
C GLN A 45 -7.48 7.06 8.51
N LEU A 46 -7.95 8.20 9.00
CA LEU A 46 -7.71 9.55 8.46
C LEU A 46 -6.40 10.15 8.99
N SER A 47 -5.78 11.01 8.18
CA SER A 47 -4.63 11.82 8.62
C SER A 47 -5.03 12.91 9.62
N GLU A 48 -4.08 13.43 10.41
CA GLU A 48 -4.36 14.45 11.43
C GLU A 48 -4.95 15.75 10.83
N GLU A 49 -4.52 16.13 9.63
CA GLU A 49 -5.09 17.28 8.93
C GLU A 49 -6.52 17.05 8.43
N GLU A 50 -6.86 15.81 8.03
CA GLU A 50 -8.22 15.45 7.66
C GLU A 50 -9.12 15.40 8.90
N LEU A 51 -8.60 14.83 9.99
CA LEU A 51 -9.26 14.70 11.26
C LEU A 51 -9.58 16.06 11.91
N GLY A 52 -8.63 17.00 11.92
CA GLY A 52 -8.85 18.35 12.43
C GLY A 52 -9.89 19.16 11.64
N ARG A 53 -10.19 18.75 10.40
CA ARG A 53 -11.23 19.36 9.54
C ARG A 53 -12.54 18.59 9.55
N ASN A 54 -12.53 17.32 9.93
CA ASN A 54 -13.71 16.48 9.91
C ASN A 54 -14.58 16.74 11.15
N ARG A 55 -15.76 17.33 10.92
CA ARG A 55 -16.75 17.64 11.97
C ARG A 55 -17.38 16.41 12.62
N GLU A 56 -17.15 15.21 12.08
CA GLU A 56 -17.59 13.93 12.65
C GLU A 56 -16.79 13.51 13.90
N PHE A 57 -15.61 14.11 14.12
CA PHE A 57 -14.77 13.85 15.28
C PHE A 57 -14.88 14.96 16.34
N SER A 58 -14.60 14.62 17.60
CA SER A 58 -14.51 15.59 18.68
C SER A 58 -13.19 16.36 18.59
N ALA A 59 -13.24 17.66 18.91
CA ALA A 59 -12.06 18.54 18.99
C ALA A 59 -11.29 18.40 20.32
N LYS A 60 -11.74 17.52 21.22
CA LYS A 60 -11.04 17.30 22.49
C LYS A 60 -9.68 16.64 22.28
N PRO A 61 -8.67 16.99 23.11
CA PRO A 61 -7.39 16.30 23.10
C PRO A 61 -7.56 14.87 23.64
N TRP A 62 -6.68 13.96 23.20
CA TRP A 62 -6.65 12.59 23.70
C TRP A 62 -6.48 12.56 25.24
N PRO A 63 -7.31 11.79 25.97
CA PRO A 63 -7.32 11.84 27.44
C PRO A 63 -6.07 11.22 28.09
N LEU A 64 -5.41 10.26 27.42
CA LEU A 64 -4.23 9.59 27.97
C LEU A 64 -2.95 10.35 27.59
N ARG A 65 -2.43 11.19 28.49
CA ARG A 65 -1.20 11.97 28.28
C ARG A 65 0.04 11.26 28.79
N ALA A 66 0.42 10.15 28.15
CA ALA A 66 1.73 9.55 28.39
C ALA A 66 2.82 10.36 27.65
N LYS A 67 3.72 11.02 28.39
CA LYS A 67 4.91 11.65 27.80
C LYS A 67 6.01 10.60 27.66
N ILE A 68 6.31 10.19 26.43
CA ILE A 68 7.51 9.41 26.15
C ILE A 68 8.70 10.37 26.24
N PRO A 69 9.72 10.11 27.07
CA PRO A 69 10.95 10.90 27.07
C PRO A 69 11.57 10.83 25.67
N THR A 70 11.49 11.91 24.92
CA THR A 70 12.29 12.09 23.72
C THR A 70 13.73 12.32 24.18
N SER A 71 14.66 11.48 23.72
CA SER A 71 16.08 11.47 24.08
C SER A 71 16.71 12.85 24.27
N ASP A 72 17.69 12.92 25.17
CA ASP A 72 18.64 14.03 25.27
C ASP A 72 19.13 14.47 23.88
N GLU A 73 19.08 15.77 23.61
CA GLU A 73 19.51 16.42 22.37
C GLU A 73 21.02 16.25 22.07
N THR A 74 21.74 15.51 22.90
CA THR A 74 23.20 15.35 22.88
C THR A 74 23.70 14.26 21.92
N ARG A 75 22.83 13.37 21.43
CA ARG A 75 23.22 12.44 20.36
C ARG A 75 23.25 13.18 19.03
N VAL A 76 24.42 13.21 18.38
CA VAL A 76 24.59 13.71 17.01
C VAL A 76 23.91 12.72 16.06
N VAL A 77 22.59 12.85 15.98
CA VAL A 77 21.75 12.05 15.09
C VAL A 77 21.72 12.76 13.75
N LYS A 78 22.10 12.06 12.67
CA LYS A 78 21.91 12.59 11.31
C LYS A 78 20.44 12.97 11.11
N GLU A 79 20.19 14.16 10.59
CA GLU A 79 18.82 14.64 10.33
C GLU A 79 17.99 13.66 9.48
N ALA A 80 18.65 12.88 8.62
CA ALA A 80 18.05 11.82 7.83
C ALA A 80 17.43 10.67 8.65
N THR A 81 17.94 10.32 9.82
CA THR A 81 17.31 9.29 10.68
C THR A 81 16.12 9.84 11.48
N LYS A 82 16.01 11.18 11.60
CA LYS A 82 14.82 11.86 12.14
C LYS A 82 13.71 12.01 11.09
N ARG A 83 14.04 12.02 9.80
CA ARG A 83 13.09 12.23 8.69
C ARG A 83 12.85 10.93 7.93
N GLN A 84 12.34 9.92 8.63
CA GLN A 84 12.01 8.64 8.03
C GLN A 84 10.53 8.54 7.73
N LEU A 85 10.22 8.04 6.53
CA LEU A 85 8.87 7.77 6.10
C LEU A 85 8.65 6.26 6.00
N TYR A 86 7.49 5.81 6.50
CA TYR A 86 6.99 4.47 6.25
C TYR A 86 5.73 4.59 5.38
N VAL A 87 5.67 3.84 4.29
CA VAL A 87 4.55 3.92 3.34
C VAL A 87 3.86 2.56 3.27
N THR A 88 2.56 2.54 3.54
CA THR A 88 1.75 1.31 3.57
C THR A 88 0.65 1.36 2.52
N GLY A 89 0.54 0.30 1.71
CA GLY A 89 -0.57 0.10 0.78
C GLY A 89 -1.56 -0.95 1.29
N HIS A 90 -2.84 -0.59 1.30
CA HIS A 90 -3.93 -1.37 1.91
C HIS A 90 -4.83 -2.05 0.88
N GLU A 91 -5.60 -3.06 1.32
CA GLU A 91 -6.51 -3.80 0.44
C GLU A 91 -7.68 -2.94 -0.06
N ASN A 92 -8.06 -1.93 0.71
CA ASN A 92 -9.15 -1.01 0.41
C ASN A 92 -8.78 0.10 -0.59
N GLY A 93 -7.57 0.09 -1.18
CA GLY A 93 -7.13 1.12 -2.12
C GLY A 93 -6.59 2.40 -1.47
N THR A 94 -6.31 2.38 -0.17
CA THR A 94 -5.64 3.50 0.50
C THR A 94 -4.12 3.27 0.57
N VAL A 95 -3.36 4.33 0.35
CA VAL A 95 -1.92 4.39 0.67
C VAL A 95 -1.73 5.39 1.79
N ARG A 96 -0.97 5.01 2.82
CA ARG A 96 -0.70 5.87 3.98
C ARG A 96 0.76 6.12 4.15
N ILE A 97 1.09 7.36 4.46
CA ILE A 97 2.46 7.85 4.64
C ILE A 97 2.60 8.27 6.09
N TRP A 98 3.54 7.64 6.77
CA TRP A 98 3.74 7.78 8.20
C TRP A 98 5.13 8.37 8.48
N SER A 99 5.22 9.32 9.39
CA SER A 99 6.48 9.72 10.00
C SER A 99 6.91 8.67 11.01
N CYS A 100 8.11 8.14 10.84
CA CYS A 100 8.65 7.08 11.69
C CYS A 100 10.07 7.40 12.19
N GLY A 101 10.46 8.68 12.22
CA GLY A 101 11.76 9.09 12.78
C GLY A 101 11.84 9.06 14.31
N HIS A 102 10.72 8.92 15.00
CA HIS A 102 10.62 8.95 16.46
C HIS A 102 10.04 7.65 17.03
N ALA A 103 10.01 7.53 18.36
CA ALA A 103 9.39 6.40 19.06
C ALA A 103 7.90 6.27 18.75
N VAL A 104 7.22 7.41 18.55
CA VAL A 104 5.82 7.46 18.11
C VAL A 104 5.80 7.61 16.59
N MET A 105 5.04 6.73 15.95
CA MET A 105 4.76 6.81 14.52
C MET A 105 3.52 7.67 14.31
N ARG A 106 3.57 8.64 13.39
CA ARG A 106 2.47 9.59 13.13
C ARG A 106 2.00 9.47 11.69
N LEU A 107 0.69 9.36 11.47
CA LEU A 107 0.11 9.37 10.14
C LEU A 107 0.15 10.80 9.56
N LEU A 108 0.86 10.98 8.45
CA LEU A 108 0.99 12.28 7.78
C LEU A 108 -0.06 12.46 6.69
N PHE A 109 -0.19 11.49 5.78
CA PHE A 109 -1.07 11.59 4.62
C PHE A 109 -1.79 10.28 4.33
N VAL A 110 -3.02 10.40 3.83
CA VAL A 110 -3.82 9.30 3.28
C VAL A 110 -4.12 9.61 1.82
N ILE A 111 -3.65 8.75 0.93
CA ILE A 111 -3.97 8.77 -0.50
C ILE A 111 -5.08 7.75 -0.72
N ASP A 112 -6.26 8.23 -1.10
CA ASP A 112 -7.39 7.37 -1.42
C ASP A 112 -7.57 7.23 -2.94
N THR A 113 -7.09 6.12 -3.51
CA THR A 113 -7.19 5.89 -4.96
C THR A 113 -8.61 5.52 -5.39
N ARG A 114 -9.52 5.21 -4.45
CA ARG A 114 -10.93 4.91 -4.77
C ARG A 114 -11.62 6.09 -5.46
N LYS A 115 -11.18 7.31 -5.13
CA LYS A 115 -11.68 8.56 -5.72
C LYS A 115 -11.46 8.64 -7.23
N GLU A 116 -10.61 7.81 -7.84
CA GLU A 116 -10.39 7.81 -9.29
C GLU A 116 -11.35 6.90 -10.06
N PHE A 117 -12.21 6.15 -9.38
CA PHE A 117 -13.12 5.16 -9.99
C PHE A 117 -14.60 5.58 -9.89
N VAL A 118 -15.41 5.08 -10.81
CA VAL A 118 -16.86 5.35 -10.86
C VAL A 118 -17.56 4.79 -9.62
N GLY A 119 -18.39 5.61 -8.97
CA GLY A 119 -19.28 5.18 -7.88
C GLY A 119 -18.57 4.82 -6.56
N LEU A 120 -17.27 5.10 -6.45
CA LEU A 120 -16.46 4.82 -5.25
C LEU A 120 -15.97 6.08 -4.53
N SER A 121 -16.24 7.27 -5.09
CA SER A 121 -16.03 8.53 -4.39
C SER A 121 -17.15 8.76 -3.37
N GLU A 122 -16.78 9.01 -2.11
CA GLU A 122 -17.71 9.32 -1.00
C GLU A 122 -18.26 10.75 -1.05
N GLU A 123 -18.07 11.50 -2.14
CA GLU A 123 -18.80 12.75 -2.33
C GLU A 123 -20.29 12.38 -2.46
N LYS A 124 -21.02 12.50 -1.34
CA LYS A 124 -22.46 12.67 -1.35
C LYS A 124 -22.70 13.78 -2.37
N ASP A 125 -23.28 13.41 -3.52
CA ASP A 125 -23.71 14.39 -4.50
C ASP A 125 -24.47 15.47 -3.73
N ALA A 126 -24.01 16.72 -3.85
CA ALA A 126 -24.60 17.90 -3.25
C ALA A 126 -25.99 18.24 -3.87
N GLY A 127 -26.73 17.21 -4.27
CA GLY A 127 -28.07 17.25 -4.86
C GLY A 127 -29.04 16.23 -4.25
N ASP A 128 -28.62 15.39 -3.29
CA ASP A 128 -29.59 14.68 -2.47
C ASP A 128 -29.92 15.57 -1.26
N ASN A 129 -31.01 16.33 -1.39
CA ASN A 129 -31.61 17.15 -0.34
C ASN A 129 -32.05 16.26 0.84
N LYS A 130 -31.10 15.75 1.62
CA LYS A 130 -31.30 15.66 3.06
C LYS A 130 -31.04 17.07 3.56
N THR A 131 -32.12 17.82 3.74
CA THR A 131 -32.12 19.04 4.54
C THR A 131 -31.37 18.76 5.84
N ASP A 132 -30.13 19.26 5.92
CA ASP A 132 -29.37 19.38 7.15
C ASP A 132 -30.10 20.39 8.04
N ASP A 133 -31.15 19.92 8.72
CA ASP A 133 -31.82 20.67 9.78
C ASP A 133 -31.03 20.51 11.09
N TYR A 134 -29.83 21.08 11.10
CA TYR A 134 -29.05 21.32 12.31
C TYR A 134 -28.70 22.81 12.35
N GLY A 135 -29.71 23.65 12.55
CA GLY A 135 -29.50 25.08 12.63
C GLY A 135 -30.74 25.95 12.68
N THR A 136 -31.66 25.69 13.61
CA THR A 136 -32.54 26.77 14.12
C THR A 136 -32.84 26.53 15.60
N ASP A 137 -32.65 27.56 16.42
CA ASP A 137 -33.11 27.67 17.81
C ASP A 137 -34.64 27.47 17.89
N SER A 138 -35.09 26.22 17.85
CA SER A 138 -36.46 25.84 18.15
C SER A 138 -36.45 24.93 19.37
N SER A 139 -37.16 25.37 20.40
CA SER A 139 -37.14 24.86 21.77
C SER A 139 -37.83 23.50 21.98
N ASP A 140 -37.78 22.59 21.01
CA ASP A 140 -38.37 21.25 21.11
C ASP A 140 -37.30 20.20 20.78
N ASP A 141 -36.41 19.96 21.75
CA ASP A 141 -35.45 18.85 21.78
C ASP A 141 -36.21 17.50 21.93
N GLU A 142 -36.86 17.04 20.86
CA GLU A 142 -37.18 15.62 20.72
C GLU A 142 -36.05 14.98 19.91
N PHE A 143 -35.16 14.27 20.62
CA PHE A 143 -34.21 13.34 20.03
C PHE A 143 -34.94 12.51 18.96
N GLN A 144 -34.72 12.80 17.68
CA GLN A 144 -35.11 11.91 16.59
C GLN A 144 -34.19 10.68 16.65
N ILE A 145 -34.47 9.81 17.62
CA ILE A 145 -34.23 8.39 17.50
C ILE A 145 -35.01 7.99 16.25
N THR A 146 -34.32 7.85 15.13
CA THR A 146 -34.81 7.04 14.02
C THR A 146 -35.33 5.76 14.67
N GLY A 147 -36.63 5.45 14.58
CA GLY A 147 -37.33 4.44 15.41
C GLY A 147 -36.81 3.00 15.35
N GLU A 148 -35.60 2.76 14.85
CA GLU A 148 -34.83 1.54 15.01
C GLU A 148 -34.33 1.42 16.45
N TRP A 149 -35.05 0.62 17.24
CA TRP A 149 -34.57 0.09 18.50
C TRP A 149 -34.02 -1.34 18.28
N PRO A 150 -32.80 -1.65 18.75
CA PRO A 150 -31.87 -0.79 19.50
C PRO A 150 -31.21 0.32 18.65
N PRO A 151 -30.82 1.46 19.27
CA PRO A 151 -30.26 2.62 18.57
C PRO A 151 -28.79 2.38 18.21
N PHE A 152 -28.56 1.61 17.15
CA PHE A 152 -27.21 1.26 16.73
C PHE A 152 -26.50 2.45 16.08
N LYS A 153 -25.39 2.89 16.69
CA LYS A 153 -24.44 3.83 16.11
C LYS A 153 -23.15 3.11 15.77
N LYS A 154 -22.76 3.10 14.48
CA LYS A 154 -21.44 2.59 14.07
C LYS A 154 -20.37 3.57 14.54
N VAL A 155 -19.37 3.06 15.27
CA VAL A 155 -18.18 3.79 15.71
C VAL A 155 -16.94 2.97 15.35
N GLY A 156 -15.79 3.64 15.20
CA GLY A 156 -14.53 3.01 14.81
C GLY A 156 -14.27 3.01 13.30
N GLU A 157 -13.04 2.71 12.93
CA GLU A 157 -12.51 2.75 11.56
C GLU A 157 -12.11 1.36 11.04
N TYR A 158 -12.21 0.32 11.89
CA TYR A 158 -11.92 -1.04 11.47
C TYR A 158 -12.99 -1.54 10.49
N ASP A 159 -12.58 -1.84 9.25
CA ASP A 159 -13.41 -2.51 8.26
C ASP A 159 -12.92 -3.94 7.97
N PRO A 160 -13.64 -4.98 8.45
CA PRO A 160 -13.29 -6.36 8.14
C PRO A 160 -13.61 -6.75 6.68
N PHE A 161 -14.20 -5.85 5.88
CA PHE A 161 -14.61 -6.13 4.52
C PHE A 161 -13.72 -5.42 3.49
N CYS A 162 -13.60 -6.04 2.32
CA CYS A 162 -13.01 -5.43 1.14
C CYS A 162 -14.07 -5.44 0.04
N ASP A 163 -14.46 -4.26 -0.43
CA ASP A 163 -15.55 -4.12 -1.41
C ASP A 163 -15.15 -4.72 -2.76
N ASP A 164 -13.99 -4.29 -3.29
CA ASP A 164 -13.44 -4.76 -4.55
C ASP A 164 -11.95 -5.13 -4.42
N ALA A 165 -11.60 -6.35 -4.82
CA ALA A 165 -10.22 -6.82 -4.77
C ALA A 165 -9.31 -6.08 -5.76
N GLY A 166 -9.88 -5.51 -6.84
CA GLY A 166 -9.15 -4.72 -7.83
C GLY A 166 -8.53 -3.44 -7.25
N LEU A 167 -9.09 -2.91 -6.16
CA LEU A 167 -8.58 -1.74 -5.43
C LEU A 167 -7.32 -2.04 -4.62
N SER A 168 -7.05 -3.31 -4.34
CA SER A 168 -5.95 -3.71 -3.45
C SER A 168 -4.60 -3.23 -3.96
N ILE A 169 -3.90 -2.42 -3.14
CA ILE A 169 -2.57 -1.91 -3.46
C ILE A 169 -1.56 -3.06 -3.47
N GLN A 170 -0.95 -3.31 -4.64
CA GLN A 170 0.06 -4.36 -4.84
C GLN A 170 1.47 -3.82 -4.68
N LYS A 171 1.73 -2.63 -5.20
CA LYS A 171 3.07 -2.03 -5.24
C LYS A 171 3.00 -0.54 -5.00
N VAL A 172 4.00 -0.04 -4.27
CA VAL A 172 4.21 1.39 -4.06
C VAL A 172 5.68 1.68 -4.29
N ALA A 173 5.98 2.71 -5.08
CA ALA A 173 7.31 3.30 -5.18
C ALA A 173 7.24 4.76 -4.77
N PHE A 174 8.16 5.17 -3.90
CA PHE A 174 8.29 6.55 -3.45
C PHE A 174 9.62 7.10 -3.96
N ASP A 175 9.59 8.29 -4.55
CA ASP A 175 10.80 9.00 -4.96
C ASP A 175 11.15 10.10 -3.94
N GLU A 176 12.27 9.92 -3.26
CA GLU A 176 12.74 10.83 -2.21
C GLU A 176 13.01 12.26 -2.71
N LYS A 177 13.36 12.43 -4.00
CA LYS A 177 13.79 13.72 -4.54
C LYS A 177 12.61 14.61 -4.93
N SER A 178 11.55 14.01 -5.49
CA SER A 178 10.37 14.75 -5.94
C SER A 178 9.18 14.64 -4.99
N GLY A 179 9.21 13.69 -4.05
CA GLY A 179 8.06 13.35 -3.22
C GLY A 179 6.98 12.58 -3.96
N HIS A 180 7.17 12.19 -5.24
CA HIS A 180 6.18 11.43 -6.00
C HIS A 180 5.96 10.03 -5.41
N VAL A 181 4.70 9.60 -5.45
CA VAL A 181 4.27 8.25 -5.08
C VAL A 181 3.65 7.58 -6.30
N VAL A 182 4.22 6.47 -6.74
CA VAL A 182 3.65 5.60 -7.79
C VAL A 182 2.98 4.41 -7.13
N ILE A 183 1.71 4.18 -7.47
CA ILE A 183 0.86 3.18 -6.84
C ILE A 183 0.36 2.21 -7.90
N GLY A 184 0.63 0.92 -7.74
CA GLY A 184 0.14 -0.15 -8.60
C GLY A 184 -0.91 -1.01 -7.90
N LEU A 185 -2.07 -1.18 -8.53
CA LEU A 185 -3.23 -1.89 -7.98
C LEU A 185 -3.34 -3.34 -8.49
N ARG A 186 -4.23 -4.12 -7.87
CA ARG A 186 -4.54 -5.48 -8.32
C ARG A 186 -5.29 -5.47 -9.67
N GLY A 187 -6.08 -4.44 -9.93
CA GLY A 187 -6.85 -4.30 -11.18
C GLY A 187 -6.05 -3.79 -12.38
N GLY A 188 -4.72 -3.76 -12.34
CA GLY A 188 -3.90 -3.30 -13.47
C GLY A 188 -3.72 -1.78 -13.61
N HIS A 189 -4.25 -1.00 -12.68
CA HIS A 189 -4.11 0.47 -12.68
C HIS A 189 -2.81 0.89 -12.00
N VAL A 190 -2.17 1.91 -12.56
CA VAL A 190 -1.00 2.57 -12.01
C VAL A 190 -1.25 4.07 -11.95
N PHE A 191 -1.18 4.60 -10.73
CA PHE A 191 -1.37 6.02 -10.45
C PHE A 191 -0.04 6.67 -10.08
N VAL A 192 0.08 7.96 -10.38
CA VAL A 192 1.17 8.81 -9.89
C VAL A 192 0.55 9.93 -9.10
N TYR A 193 0.96 10.09 -7.84
CA TYR A 193 0.56 11.20 -6.99
C TYR A 193 1.76 12.11 -6.71
N SER A 194 1.51 13.41 -6.63
CA SER A 194 2.49 14.44 -6.31
C SER A 194 2.02 15.24 -5.11
N LEU A 195 2.96 15.66 -4.27
CA LEU A 195 2.68 16.49 -3.11
C LEU A 195 2.54 17.95 -3.54
N GLU A 196 1.38 18.55 -3.30
CA GLU A 196 1.07 19.93 -3.66
C GLU A 196 0.72 20.71 -2.38
N GLU A 197 1.52 21.75 -2.07
CA GLU A 197 1.45 22.51 -0.81
C GLU A 197 0.45 23.66 -0.82
N THR A 198 0.09 24.18 -1.99
CA THR A 198 -0.79 25.37 -2.10
C THR A 198 -2.19 24.97 -2.53
N GLU A 199 -3.20 25.55 -1.87
CA GLU A 199 -4.52 25.73 -2.48
C GLU A 199 -4.29 26.60 -3.72
N LYS A 200 -4.24 25.97 -4.89
CA LYS A 200 -4.05 26.71 -6.14
C LYS A 200 -5.13 27.79 -6.22
N VAL A 201 -4.73 29.02 -6.55
CA VAL A 201 -5.57 30.25 -6.58
C VAL A 201 -6.84 30.08 -7.45
N CYS A 202 -6.91 29.03 -8.27
CA CYS A 202 -8.14 28.44 -8.78
C CYS A 202 -8.21 26.96 -8.34
N PRO A 203 -9.32 26.46 -7.76
CA PRO A 203 -9.44 25.06 -7.35
C PRO A 203 -9.59 24.18 -8.60
N PHE A 204 -8.48 23.81 -9.22
CA PHE A 204 -8.49 22.98 -10.42
C PHE A 204 -9.12 21.62 -10.11
N ARG A 205 -10.32 21.38 -10.65
CA ARG A 205 -10.91 20.05 -10.65
C ARG A 205 -10.12 19.17 -11.61
N LEU A 206 -9.75 17.97 -11.18
CA LEU A 206 -8.98 17.02 -11.99
C LEU A 206 -9.90 15.94 -12.55
N THR A 207 -9.82 15.70 -13.86
CA THR A 207 -10.46 14.55 -14.54
C THR A 207 -9.39 13.50 -14.89
N PRO A 208 -9.52 12.25 -14.47
CA PRO A 208 -8.54 11.22 -14.79
C PRO A 208 -8.68 10.77 -16.24
N GLN A 209 -7.54 10.62 -16.91
CA GLN A 209 -7.43 10.16 -18.28
C GLN A 209 -6.62 8.86 -18.32
N SER A 210 -7.23 7.80 -18.87
CA SER A 210 -6.58 6.50 -18.99
C SER A 210 -5.60 6.48 -20.18
N LEU A 211 -4.36 6.08 -19.91
CA LEU A 211 -3.38 5.66 -20.90
C LEU A 211 -3.32 4.12 -20.90
N GLN A 212 -3.92 3.53 -21.92
CA GLN A 212 -3.97 2.08 -22.10
C GLN A 212 -2.62 1.55 -22.61
N VAL A 213 -2.11 0.50 -21.98
CA VAL A 213 -0.84 -0.15 -22.35
C VAL A 213 -1.09 -1.64 -22.57
N GLU A 214 -1.15 -2.05 -23.84
CA GLU A 214 -1.47 -3.42 -24.24
C GLU A 214 -0.26 -4.34 -24.15
N MET A 215 -0.07 -5.04 -23.03
CA MET A 215 1.06 -5.95 -22.82
C MET A 215 1.01 -7.21 -23.69
N CYS A 216 -0.20 -7.64 -24.06
CA CYS A 216 -0.43 -8.81 -24.90
C CYS A 216 -1.75 -8.64 -25.66
N GLU A 217 -1.78 -9.10 -26.92
CA GLU A 217 -3.00 -9.17 -27.72
C GLU A 217 -4.08 -9.99 -27.00
N LEU A 218 -5.27 -9.40 -26.89
CA LEU A 218 -6.45 -10.01 -26.26
C LEU A 218 -6.80 -11.39 -26.82
N SER A 219 -6.59 -11.63 -28.12
CA SER A 219 -6.91 -12.89 -28.81
C SER A 219 -6.08 -14.08 -28.30
N LYS A 220 -4.88 -13.82 -27.76
CA LYS A 220 -3.93 -14.83 -27.28
C LYS A 220 -4.09 -15.16 -25.80
N LEU A 221 -4.97 -14.43 -25.11
CA LEU A 221 -5.20 -14.59 -23.67
C LEU A 221 -6.19 -15.73 -23.37
N SER A 222 -6.04 -16.30 -22.18
CA SER A 222 -6.99 -17.27 -21.64
C SER A 222 -8.42 -16.70 -21.57
N ALA A 223 -9.44 -17.56 -21.59
CA ALA A 223 -10.84 -17.10 -21.46
C ALA A 223 -11.09 -16.37 -20.13
N HIS A 224 -10.41 -16.77 -19.05
CA HIS A 224 -10.50 -16.11 -17.75
C HIS A 224 -9.95 -14.69 -17.82
N THR A 225 -8.71 -14.53 -18.30
CA THR A 225 -8.04 -13.22 -18.38
C THR A 225 -8.78 -12.25 -19.30
N ARG A 226 -9.38 -12.75 -20.40
CA ARG A 226 -10.23 -11.92 -21.28
C ARG A 226 -11.49 -11.38 -20.57
N ASN A 227 -11.96 -12.07 -19.54
CA ASN A 227 -13.11 -11.65 -18.75
C ASN A 227 -12.73 -10.75 -17.56
N CYS A 228 -11.44 -10.61 -17.23
CA CYS A 228 -10.96 -9.64 -16.24
C CYS A 228 -11.14 -8.23 -16.81
N LYS A 229 -12.16 -7.53 -16.34
CA LYS A 229 -12.42 -6.13 -16.70
C LYS A 229 -11.70 -5.20 -15.74
N ALA A 230 -11.09 -4.14 -16.28
CA ALA A 230 -10.59 -3.04 -15.49
C ALA A 230 -11.74 -2.35 -14.74
N LEU A 231 -11.41 -1.80 -13.57
CA LEU A 231 -12.31 -0.94 -12.82
C LEU A 231 -12.56 0.34 -13.62
N PRO A 232 -13.84 0.75 -13.80
CA PRO A 232 -14.16 1.93 -14.57
C PRO A 232 -13.62 3.19 -13.89
N ILE A 233 -12.79 3.94 -14.60
CA ILE A 233 -12.26 5.24 -14.17
C ILE A 233 -13.38 6.30 -14.29
N ARG A 234 -13.44 7.23 -13.33
CA ARG A 234 -14.47 8.29 -13.36
C ARG A 234 -14.28 9.27 -14.51
N GLU A 235 -15.37 9.82 -15.00
CA GLU A 235 -15.37 10.87 -16.04
C GLU A 235 -15.60 12.27 -15.46
N THR A 236 -16.13 12.36 -14.24
CA THR A 236 -16.40 13.62 -13.54
C THR A 236 -15.12 14.26 -13.05
N SER A 237 -15.12 15.59 -12.83
CA SER A 237 -13.98 16.33 -12.30
C SER A 237 -14.14 16.58 -10.80
N ILE A 238 -13.12 16.22 -10.00
CA ILE A 238 -13.15 16.30 -8.53
C ILE A 238 -12.10 17.33 -8.06
N LYS A 239 -12.43 18.08 -7.01
CA LYS A 239 -11.51 19.01 -6.34
C LYS A 239 -10.66 18.24 -5.33
N TYR A 240 -9.34 18.39 -5.41
CA TYR A 240 -8.41 17.83 -4.43
C TYR A 240 -8.01 18.90 -3.42
N GLN A 241 -7.91 18.48 -2.16
CA GLN A 241 -7.36 19.29 -1.08
C GLN A 241 -5.83 19.34 -1.17
N PRO A 242 -5.16 20.32 -0.53
CA PRO A 242 -3.70 20.29 -0.37
C PRO A 242 -3.21 18.96 0.19
N GLY A 243 -2.01 18.56 -0.23
CA GLY A 243 -1.47 17.22 0.04
C GLY A 243 -1.22 16.45 -1.26
N TYR A 244 -1.35 15.13 -1.20
CA TYR A 244 -1.12 14.26 -2.35
C TYR A 244 -2.27 14.32 -3.35
N GLN A 245 -1.98 14.79 -4.56
CA GLN A 245 -2.94 14.90 -5.66
C GLN A 245 -2.47 14.07 -6.86
N PRO A 246 -3.39 13.54 -7.70
CA PRO A 246 -3.01 12.87 -8.94
C PRO A 246 -2.12 13.79 -9.80
N TYR A 247 -1.06 13.22 -10.36
CA TYR A 247 -0.08 13.96 -11.14
C TYR A 247 -0.75 14.60 -12.36
N SER A 248 -0.64 15.92 -12.42
CA SER A 248 -1.18 16.75 -13.50
C SER A 248 -0.06 17.15 -14.47
N THR A 249 -0.32 17.05 -15.77
CA THR A 249 0.68 17.34 -16.80
C THR A 249 0.93 18.85 -16.97
N SER A 250 2.17 19.23 -17.28
CA SER A 250 2.57 20.64 -17.44
C SER A 250 1.96 21.34 -18.65
N GLN A 251 1.44 20.61 -19.65
CA GLN A 251 0.75 21.20 -20.79
C GLN A 251 -0.48 22.01 -20.34
N ASN A 252 -1.22 21.50 -19.34
CA ASN A 252 -2.36 22.17 -18.73
C ASN A 252 -1.93 23.48 -18.02
N LYS A 253 -0.72 23.51 -17.42
CA LYS A 253 -0.17 24.68 -16.73
C LYS A 253 0.28 25.80 -17.70
N ARG A 254 0.76 25.47 -18.91
CA ARG A 254 1.18 26.49 -19.92
C ARG A 254 -0.01 27.12 -20.64
N TYR A 255 -1.07 26.37 -20.88
CA TYR A 255 -2.31 26.88 -21.49
C TYR A 255 -2.95 27.97 -20.61
N PHE A 256 -2.86 27.83 -19.28
CA PHE A 256 -3.35 28.81 -18.30
C PHE A 256 -2.68 30.20 -18.43
N ARG A 257 -1.36 30.27 -18.68
CA ARG A 257 -0.68 31.57 -18.93
C ARG A 257 -1.16 32.27 -20.19
N ARG A 258 -1.75 31.54 -21.15
CA ARG A 258 -2.21 32.07 -22.44
C ARG A 258 -3.70 32.43 -22.45
N ILE A 259 -4.50 31.85 -21.54
CA ILE A 259 -5.95 32.08 -21.40
C ILE A 259 -6.29 33.26 -20.49
N MET A 260 -5.34 33.90 -19.80
CA MET A 260 -5.56 35.22 -19.16
C MET A 260 -5.65 36.38 -20.16
N ILE A 261 -6.28 36.16 -21.31
CA ILE A 261 -6.55 37.17 -22.34
C ILE A 261 -7.92 36.81 -22.92
N HIS A 262 -8.92 37.64 -22.64
CA HIS A 262 -10.35 37.57 -22.99
C HIS A 262 -11.31 36.98 -21.95
N ASP A 263 -12.23 37.84 -21.51
CA ASP A 263 -13.32 37.67 -20.53
C ASP A 263 -14.42 36.65 -20.94
N PHE A 264 -14.06 35.42 -21.28
CA PHE A 264 -15.01 34.30 -21.40
C PHE A 264 -14.63 33.17 -20.44
N LEU A 265 -15.52 32.88 -19.49
CA LEU A 265 -15.42 31.81 -18.50
C LEU A 265 -15.47 30.44 -19.17
N PHE A 266 -14.33 29.93 -19.66
CA PHE A 266 -14.16 28.51 -19.96
C PHE A 266 -13.43 27.89 -18.78
N GLU A 267 -14.11 27.06 -17.99
CA GLU A 267 -13.48 26.30 -16.90
C GLU A 267 -12.36 25.43 -17.49
N PRO A 268 -11.08 25.67 -17.13
CA PRO A 268 -9.97 24.90 -17.67
C PRO A 268 -10.08 23.43 -17.23
N LEU A 269 -10.20 22.51 -18.18
CA LEU A 269 -10.17 21.07 -17.91
C LEU A 269 -8.73 20.65 -17.55
N PHE A 270 -8.47 20.37 -16.28
CA PHE A 270 -7.20 19.75 -15.87
C PHE A 270 -7.35 18.24 -15.86
N CYS A 271 -6.48 17.56 -16.59
CA CYS A 271 -6.44 16.10 -16.59
C CYS A 271 -5.32 15.58 -15.69
N SER A 272 -5.60 14.48 -14.99
CA SER A 272 -4.60 13.61 -14.38
C SER A 272 -4.41 12.35 -15.23
N MET A 273 -3.26 11.70 -15.13
CA MET A 273 -3.00 10.45 -15.87
C MET A 273 -3.21 9.23 -14.99
N VAL A 274 -3.88 8.24 -15.54
CA VAL A 274 -3.95 6.87 -15.00
C VAL A 274 -3.38 5.94 -16.05
N VAL A 275 -2.42 5.09 -15.71
CA VAL A 275 -1.92 4.07 -16.64
C VAL A 275 -2.68 2.78 -16.38
N GLU A 276 -3.28 2.20 -17.41
CA GLU A 276 -4.02 0.95 -17.33
C GLU A 276 -3.29 -0.12 -18.14
N LEU A 277 -2.77 -1.14 -17.44
CA LEU A 277 -2.09 -2.26 -18.07
C LEU A 277 -3.15 -3.25 -18.56
N GLN A 278 -3.08 -3.63 -19.84
CA GLN A 278 -3.96 -4.63 -20.43
C GLN A 278 -3.18 -5.93 -20.68
N PRO A 279 -3.63 -7.09 -20.16
CA PRO A 279 -4.88 -7.28 -19.41
C PRO A 279 -4.85 -6.71 -17.98
N ALA A 280 -6.04 -6.40 -17.46
CA ALA A 280 -6.29 -5.79 -16.16
C ALA A 280 -6.04 -6.77 -14.99
N VAL A 281 -4.77 -7.11 -14.79
CA VAL A 281 -4.29 -8.04 -13.76
C VAL A 281 -3.33 -7.36 -12.81
N ALA A 282 -2.94 -8.06 -11.74
CA ALA A 282 -2.15 -7.49 -10.66
C ALA A 282 -0.81 -6.89 -11.14
N VAL A 283 -0.57 -5.64 -10.73
CA VAL A 283 0.72 -4.98 -10.98
C VAL A 283 1.81 -5.67 -10.15
N SER A 284 2.84 -6.20 -10.83
CA SER A 284 3.90 -7.02 -10.23
C SER A 284 5.07 -6.20 -9.70
N ALA A 285 5.42 -5.10 -10.36
CA ALA A 285 6.44 -4.15 -9.93
C ALA A 285 6.18 -2.77 -10.54
N VAL A 286 6.65 -1.73 -9.84
CA VAL A 286 6.64 -0.34 -10.31
C VAL A 286 7.98 0.32 -9.97
N ALA A 287 8.39 1.30 -10.77
CA ALA A 287 9.55 2.15 -10.51
C ALA A 287 9.32 3.55 -11.05
N VAL A 288 10.04 4.53 -10.50
CA VAL A 288 9.93 5.94 -10.89
C VAL A 288 11.30 6.58 -11.04
N LEU A 289 11.45 7.43 -12.06
CA LEU A 289 12.59 8.31 -12.27
C LEU A 289 12.05 9.72 -12.55
N SER A 290 11.79 10.46 -11.48
CA SER A 290 11.12 11.76 -11.57
C SER A 290 11.95 12.82 -12.26
N SER A 291 13.29 12.73 -12.20
CA SER A 291 14.20 13.66 -12.90
C SER A 291 13.99 13.69 -14.41
N ARG A 292 13.42 12.62 -14.98
CA ARG A 292 13.07 12.50 -16.40
C ARG A 292 11.57 12.31 -16.65
N HIS A 293 10.74 12.43 -15.61
CA HIS A 293 9.30 12.14 -15.69
C HIS A 293 9.00 10.74 -16.26
N LEU A 294 9.73 9.72 -15.82
CA LEU A 294 9.51 8.35 -16.26
C LEU A 294 8.92 7.48 -15.15
N VAL A 295 7.95 6.66 -15.51
CA VAL A 295 7.38 5.62 -14.66
C VAL A 295 7.46 4.29 -15.39
N ALA A 296 7.88 3.25 -14.70
CA ALA A 296 7.83 1.90 -15.21
C ALA A 296 6.84 1.07 -14.41
N ALA A 297 6.11 0.21 -15.09
CA ALA A 297 5.15 -0.69 -14.48
C ALA A 297 5.16 -2.04 -15.19
N SER A 298 4.85 -3.10 -14.46
CA SER A 298 4.74 -4.45 -15.00
C SER A 298 3.55 -5.20 -14.45
N ASN A 299 3.10 -6.18 -15.22
CA ASN A 299 2.18 -7.23 -14.76
C ASN A 299 2.84 -8.60 -15.00
N GLU A 300 2.09 -9.69 -14.97
CA GLU A 300 2.62 -11.03 -15.23
C GLU A 300 2.97 -11.29 -16.71
N TYR A 301 2.48 -10.45 -17.63
CA TYR A 301 2.65 -10.58 -19.08
C TYR A 301 3.85 -9.78 -19.61
N GLY A 302 4.18 -8.66 -18.99
CA GLY A 302 5.23 -7.78 -19.49
C GLY A 302 5.45 -6.55 -18.63
N PHE A 303 6.24 -5.63 -19.17
CA PHE A 303 6.49 -4.32 -18.58
C PHE A 303 6.39 -3.22 -19.64
N ALA A 304 6.16 -2.01 -19.16
CA ALA A 304 6.27 -0.80 -19.95
C ALA A 304 7.00 0.30 -19.19
N LEU A 305 7.60 1.19 -19.97
CA LEU A 305 8.18 2.45 -19.55
C LEU A 305 7.36 3.57 -20.17
N ILE A 306 6.86 4.47 -19.34
CA ILE A 306 5.95 5.54 -19.72
C ILE A 306 6.60 6.89 -19.38
N ASP A 307 6.52 7.83 -20.33
CA ASP A 307 6.81 9.24 -20.08
C ASP A 307 5.52 9.91 -19.59
N ILE A 308 5.48 10.25 -18.29
CA ILE A 308 4.28 10.82 -17.67
C ILE A 308 4.08 12.29 -18.06
N SER A 309 5.11 12.96 -18.57
CA SER A 309 5.01 14.35 -19.05
C SER A 309 4.39 14.44 -20.43
N LYS A 310 4.72 13.48 -21.32
CA LYS A 310 4.21 13.38 -22.69
C LYS A 310 3.00 12.47 -22.84
N GLN A 311 2.66 11.71 -21.80
CA GLN A 311 1.58 10.71 -21.82
C GLN A 311 1.78 9.65 -22.91
N SER A 312 3.02 9.21 -23.10
CA SER A 312 3.38 8.27 -24.16
C SER A 312 4.17 7.08 -23.63
N VAL A 313 3.92 5.91 -24.21
CA VAL A 313 4.70 4.71 -23.93
C VAL A 313 6.04 4.80 -24.70
N LEU A 314 7.15 4.67 -23.99
CA LEU A 314 8.51 4.71 -24.57
C LEU A 314 9.03 3.32 -24.93
N LEU A 315 8.72 2.34 -24.08
CA LEU A 315 9.13 0.96 -24.24
C LEU A 315 8.02 0.07 -23.71
N GLN A 316 7.71 -0.99 -24.43
CA GLN A 316 6.76 -2.01 -24.02
C GLN A 316 7.30 -3.36 -24.47
N ASN A 317 7.30 -4.35 -23.58
CA ASN A 317 7.80 -5.68 -23.93
C ASN A 317 7.05 -6.78 -23.17
N SER A 318 6.57 -7.77 -23.92
CA SER A 318 6.04 -9.02 -23.36
C SER A 318 7.17 -10.02 -23.20
N LEU A 319 7.26 -10.65 -22.03
CA LEU A 319 8.29 -11.66 -21.75
C LEU A 319 7.73 -13.10 -21.80
N VAL A 320 6.44 -13.25 -22.08
CA VAL A 320 5.75 -14.55 -22.13
C VAL A 320 6.03 -15.23 -23.48
N ASN A 321 6.30 -16.53 -23.45
CA ASN A 321 6.40 -17.32 -24.67
C ASN A 321 5.02 -17.51 -25.31
N HIS A 322 4.95 -17.51 -26.64
CA HIS A 322 3.68 -17.71 -27.36
C HIS A 322 2.93 -19.00 -26.99
N TYR A 323 3.65 -20.08 -26.66
CA TYR A 323 3.04 -21.35 -26.28
C TYR A 323 2.39 -21.31 -24.89
N ASP A 324 3.00 -20.56 -23.95
CA ASP A 324 2.56 -20.53 -22.56
C ASP A 324 1.48 -19.46 -22.29
N MET A 325 1.23 -18.58 -23.27
CA MET A 325 0.37 -17.40 -23.14
C MET A 325 -1.07 -17.74 -22.71
N SER A 326 -1.63 -18.84 -23.21
CA SER A 326 -2.98 -19.31 -22.88
C SER A 326 -3.10 -19.92 -21.49
N HIS A 327 -1.96 -20.30 -20.88
CA HIS A 327 -1.87 -20.97 -19.59
C HIS A 327 -1.52 -20.02 -18.43
N VAL A 328 -1.15 -18.77 -18.74
CA VAL A 328 -0.89 -17.71 -17.75
C VAL A 328 -2.15 -17.44 -16.92
N GLY A 329 -2.00 -17.41 -15.59
CA GLY A 329 -3.09 -17.13 -14.63
C GLY A 329 -3.97 -18.32 -14.24
N ALA A 330 -3.76 -19.52 -14.78
CA ALA A 330 -4.63 -20.69 -14.52
C ALA A 330 -4.68 -21.14 -13.04
N LEU A 331 -3.59 -20.92 -12.29
CA LEU A 331 -3.54 -21.23 -10.85
C LEU A 331 -4.26 -20.17 -9.99
N ASP A 332 -4.17 -18.89 -10.38
CA ASP A 332 -4.90 -17.81 -9.70
C ASP A 332 -6.40 -17.89 -10.02
N ASP A 333 -6.80 -18.45 -11.17
CA ASP A 333 -8.19 -18.80 -11.51
C ASP A 333 -8.77 -19.87 -10.56
N ALA A 334 -8.01 -20.91 -10.20
CA ALA A 334 -8.45 -21.89 -9.21
C ALA A 334 -8.61 -21.25 -7.82
N LEU A 335 -7.62 -20.48 -7.36
CA LEU A 335 -7.66 -19.83 -6.05
C LEU A 335 -8.71 -18.72 -5.97
N SER A 336 -8.91 -17.94 -7.04
CA SER A 336 -9.95 -16.91 -7.11
C SER A 336 -11.36 -17.50 -7.14
N ARG A 337 -11.59 -18.66 -7.75
CA ARG A 337 -12.87 -19.40 -7.65
C ARG A 337 -13.18 -19.82 -6.22
N PHE A 338 -12.20 -20.30 -5.46
CA PHE A 338 -12.36 -20.61 -4.04
C PHE A 338 -12.70 -19.36 -3.20
N LYS A 339 -12.02 -18.23 -3.45
CA LYS A 339 -12.31 -16.96 -2.75
C LYS A 339 -13.68 -16.37 -3.14
N SER A 340 -14.04 -16.45 -4.41
CA SER A 340 -15.34 -16.02 -4.95
C SER A 340 -16.50 -16.85 -4.36
N MET A 341 -16.31 -18.16 -4.19
CA MET A 341 -17.26 -19.03 -3.50
C MET A 341 -17.49 -18.59 -2.04
N LYS A 342 -16.41 -18.23 -1.33
CA LYS A 342 -16.47 -17.68 0.03
C LYS A 342 -17.16 -16.30 0.07
N LYS A 343 -17.04 -15.47 -0.97
CA LYS A 343 -17.71 -14.15 -1.10
C LYS A 343 -19.20 -14.30 -1.43
N SER A 344 -19.55 -15.22 -2.34
CA SER A 344 -20.93 -15.58 -2.74
C SER A 344 -21.77 -16.08 -1.55
N ILE A 345 -21.19 -16.95 -0.72
CA ILE A 345 -21.85 -17.44 0.50
C ILE A 345 -22.18 -16.28 1.45
N ARG A 346 -21.27 -15.30 1.61
CA ARG A 346 -21.47 -14.12 2.46
C ARG A 346 -22.49 -13.12 1.91
N GLN A 347 -22.53 -12.93 0.58
CA GLN A 347 -23.53 -12.06 -0.06
C GLN A 347 -24.95 -12.64 0.10
N THR A 348 -25.06 -13.96 0.11
CA THR A 348 -26.31 -14.68 0.41
C THR A 348 -26.78 -14.42 1.86
N PHE A 349 -25.88 -14.41 2.84
CA PHE A 349 -26.24 -14.07 4.24
C PHE A 349 -26.59 -12.58 4.42
N ARG A 350 -25.95 -11.67 3.69
CA ARG A 350 -26.29 -10.23 3.69
C ARG A 350 -27.70 -9.98 3.13
N ARG A 351 -28.08 -10.68 2.06
CA ARG A 351 -29.43 -10.58 1.48
C ARG A 351 -30.50 -11.17 2.41
N LYS A 352 -30.21 -12.28 3.11
CA LYS A 352 -31.14 -12.88 4.07
C LYS A 352 -31.37 -12.05 5.35
N LYS A 353 -30.47 -11.13 5.71
CA LYS A 353 -30.65 -10.18 6.83
C LYS A 353 -31.41 -8.90 6.45
N LYS A 354 -31.65 -8.64 5.16
CA LYS A 354 -32.45 -7.52 4.66
C LYS A 354 -33.72 -8.06 3.99
N THR A 355 -34.63 -8.63 4.76
CA THR A 355 -36.02 -8.83 4.32
C THR A 355 -36.85 -7.66 4.86
N PRO A 356 -37.49 -6.85 4.01
CA PRO A 356 -38.41 -5.82 4.48
C PRO A 356 -39.68 -6.49 5.03
N VAL A 357 -40.11 -6.05 6.22
CA VAL A 357 -41.43 -6.39 6.78
C VAL A 357 -42.47 -5.73 5.88
N ALA A 358 -43.10 -6.50 5.01
CA ALA A 358 -44.24 -6.02 4.23
C ALA A 358 -45.45 -5.88 5.16
N SER A 359 -45.93 -4.64 5.29
CA SER A 359 -47.19 -4.28 5.93
C SER A 359 -48.36 -4.99 5.25
N LEU A 360 -49.11 -5.81 6.00
CA LEU A 360 -50.46 -6.19 5.60
C LEU A 360 -51.39 -5.01 5.88
N ASP A 361 -52.04 -4.50 4.83
CA ASP A 361 -53.35 -3.88 5.00
C ASP A 361 -54.29 -4.19 3.84
N ASN A 362 -55.57 -4.20 4.19
CA ASN A 362 -56.71 -4.89 3.59
C ASN A 362 -57.16 -4.40 2.19
N THR A 363 -57.64 -5.31 1.33
CA THR A 363 -58.78 -5.01 0.43
C THR A 363 -59.56 -6.27 0.06
N ILE A 364 -60.88 -6.19 0.24
CA ILE A 364 -61.93 -7.18 -0.08
C ILE A 364 -62.31 -7.09 -1.56
N GLY A 365 -62.52 -8.23 -2.24
CA GLY A 365 -63.09 -8.30 -3.59
C GLY A 365 -63.29 -9.72 -4.11
N THR A 366 -64.51 -10.03 -4.54
CA THR A 366 -65.18 -11.34 -4.70
C THR A 366 -64.91 -12.14 -6.00
N ALA A 367 -64.88 -13.48 -5.85
CA ALA A 367 -65.44 -14.58 -6.69
C ALA A 367 -65.08 -14.76 -8.19
N ASN A 368 -64.44 -15.89 -8.56
CA ASN A 368 -65.10 -17.08 -9.17
C ASN A 368 -64.14 -18.23 -9.59
N SER A 369 -64.54 -19.45 -9.20
CA SER A 369 -64.49 -20.79 -9.85
C SER A 369 -63.20 -21.56 -10.24
N GLU A 370 -63.06 -22.73 -9.56
CA GLU A 370 -62.72 -24.10 -10.04
C GLU A 370 -61.36 -24.34 -10.76
N SER A 371 -60.53 -25.37 -10.52
CA SER A 371 -60.60 -26.61 -9.73
C SER A 371 -59.21 -27.31 -9.67
N SER A 372 -59.06 -28.23 -8.70
CA SER A 372 -58.18 -29.42 -8.66
C SER A 372 -56.67 -29.35 -8.30
N THR A 373 -56.42 -29.81 -7.05
CA THR A 373 -55.44 -30.85 -6.64
C THR A 373 -53.93 -30.63 -6.83
N ARG A 374 -53.19 -30.39 -5.73
CA ARG A 374 -52.43 -31.43 -4.99
C ARG A 374 -51.51 -30.80 -3.91
N GLU A 375 -51.68 -31.28 -2.69
CA GLU A 375 -50.72 -31.51 -1.59
C GLU A 375 -49.39 -30.74 -1.56
N THR A 376 -49.18 -29.91 -0.55
CA THR A 376 -48.29 -30.19 0.61
C THR A 376 -48.15 -28.98 1.56
N SER A 377 -47.96 -29.28 2.85
CA SER A 377 -47.38 -28.45 3.93
C SER A 377 -48.29 -27.53 4.79
N GLY A 378 -47.92 -27.43 6.08
CA GLY A 378 -48.30 -26.37 7.02
C GLY A 378 -49.26 -26.82 8.11
N MET A 379 -48.79 -27.27 9.28
CA MET A 379 -48.45 -26.42 10.43
C MET A 379 -49.65 -25.62 10.97
N ASN A 380 -50.18 -26.04 12.13
CA ASN A 380 -50.99 -25.18 12.99
C ASN A 380 -50.21 -24.77 14.23
N THR A 381 -50.32 -23.48 14.48
CA THR A 381 -50.01 -22.68 15.66
C THR A 381 -50.37 -23.41 16.97
N SER A 382 -49.69 -23.25 18.10
CA SER A 382 -49.62 -21.99 18.85
C SER A 382 -48.89 -22.22 20.20
N LYS A 383 -48.16 -21.18 20.64
CA LYS A 383 -47.85 -20.72 22.01
C LYS A 383 -47.71 -21.76 23.13
N VAL A 384 -46.62 -21.67 23.89
CA VAL A 384 -46.57 -21.08 25.25
C VAL A 384 -45.15 -21.24 25.80
N PHE A 385 -44.65 -20.18 26.44
CA PHE A 385 -43.39 -20.13 27.17
C PHE A 385 -43.32 -21.19 28.28
N SER A 386 -42.18 -21.85 28.43
CA SER A 386 -41.70 -22.31 29.73
C SER A 386 -40.18 -22.39 29.73
N ASP A 387 -39.60 -21.72 30.73
CA ASP A 387 -38.20 -21.74 31.12
C ASP A 387 -37.67 -23.18 31.30
N HIS A 388 -36.47 -23.43 30.79
CA HIS A 388 -35.30 -23.92 31.54
C HIS A 388 -34.28 -24.59 30.59
N GLU A 389 -33.02 -24.20 30.83
CA GLU A 389 -31.80 -25.00 30.77
C GLU A 389 -31.14 -25.28 29.40
N ASP A 390 -29.93 -24.73 29.30
CA ASP A 390 -28.76 -25.31 28.67
C ASP A 390 -28.82 -25.61 27.17
N GLU A 391 -28.88 -24.55 26.36
CA GLU A 391 -28.11 -24.55 25.12
C GLU A 391 -27.04 -23.46 25.21
N GLU A 392 -25.78 -23.90 25.36
CA GLU A 392 -24.64 -23.11 24.91
C GLU A 392 -24.92 -22.69 23.47
N VAL A 393 -25.44 -21.48 23.30
CA VAL A 393 -25.35 -20.75 22.04
C VAL A 393 -23.87 -20.68 21.77
N MET A 394 -23.39 -21.57 20.91
CA MET A 394 -22.10 -21.44 20.25
C MET A 394 -22.16 -20.11 19.51
N ILE A 395 -21.78 -19.05 20.23
CA ILE A 395 -21.29 -17.81 19.67
C ILE A 395 -20.10 -18.28 18.86
N THR A 396 -20.37 -18.56 17.59
CA THR A 396 -19.33 -18.81 16.60
C THR A 396 -18.49 -17.57 16.64
N LYS A 397 -17.36 -17.65 17.35
CA LYS A 397 -16.35 -16.59 17.35
C LYS A 397 -16.16 -16.19 15.89
N PRO A 398 -16.21 -14.89 15.55
CA PRO A 398 -15.86 -14.46 14.23
C PRO A 398 -14.52 -15.10 13.91
N VAL A 399 -14.46 -15.91 12.85
CA VAL A 399 -13.19 -16.48 12.42
C VAL A 399 -12.31 -15.29 12.09
N GLU A 400 -11.39 -15.02 13.00
CA GLU A 400 -10.40 -13.97 12.94
C GLU A 400 -9.82 -13.96 11.53
N ARG A 401 -9.68 -12.75 10.99
CA ARG A 401 -9.04 -12.52 9.70
C ARG A 401 -7.56 -12.86 9.91
N LEU A 402 -7.21 -14.15 9.78
CA LEU A 402 -5.87 -14.52 9.36
C LEU A 402 -5.61 -13.65 8.15
N ILE A 403 -4.70 -12.68 8.32
CA ILE A 403 -4.15 -11.86 7.25
C ILE A 403 -3.86 -12.85 6.15
N GLU A 404 -4.68 -12.89 5.11
CA GLU A 404 -4.46 -13.84 4.04
C GLU A 404 -3.07 -13.50 3.53
N GLU A 405 -2.19 -14.47 3.73
CA GLU A 405 -0.79 -14.33 3.45
C GLU A 405 -0.68 -13.82 2.02
N ARG A 406 -0.02 -12.67 1.84
CA ARG A 406 0.60 -12.37 0.56
C ARG A 406 1.68 -13.44 0.41
N GLY A 407 1.28 -14.61 -0.08
CA GLY A 407 2.19 -15.59 -0.63
C GLY A 407 2.99 -14.84 -1.68
N LEU A 408 4.19 -14.42 -1.30
CA LEU A 408 5.19 -13.90 -2.21
C LEU A 408 5.48 -15.03 -3.19
N CYS A 409 4.75 -15.03 -4.30
CA CYS A 409 4.81 -15.99 -5.40
C CYS A 409 4.55 -17.45 -4.96
N PRO A 410 3.54 -18.15 -5.54
CA PRO A 410 3.54 -19.61 -5.53
C PRO A 410 4.91 -20.10 -5.99
N ALA A 411 5.40 -21.20 -5.42
CA ALA A 411 6.65 -21.84 -5.82
C ALA A 411 6.74 -22.11 -7.34
N ASP A 412 5.61 -22.07 -8.04
CA ASP A 412 5.44 -22.27 -9.48
C ASP A 412 5.17 -20.97 -10.27
N SER A 413 5.75 -19.83 -9.87
CA SER A 413 5.65 -18.61 -10.67
C SER A 413 6.47 -18.73 -11.96
N PRO A 414 5.96 -18.28 -13.11
CA PRO A 414 6.63 -18.51 -14.38
C PRO A 414 7.97 -17.78 -14.47
N VAL A 415 8.92 -18.33 -15.23
CA VAL A 415 10.29 -17.80 -15.37
C VAL A 415 10.37 -16.38 -15.95
N TRP A 416 9.37 -15.96 -16.72
CA TRP A 416 9.30 -14.60 -17.26
C TRP A 416 8.72 -13.56 -16.29
N PHE A 417 8.12 -14.00 -15.17
CA PHE A 417 7.47 -13.10 -14.23
C PHE A 417 8.44 -12.03 -13.73
N ILE A 418 8.02 -10.77 -13.78
CA ILE A 418 8.88 -9.63 -13.43
C ILE A 418 8.83 -9.41 -11.92
N ARG A 419 10.00 -9.45 -11.28
CA ARG A 419 10.15 -9.38 -9.83
C ARG A 419 10.63 -8.01 -9.36
N CYS A 420 11.48 -7.35 -10.14
CA CYS A 420 11.98 -6.02 -9.82
C CYS A 420 12.11 -5.13 -11.07
N LEU A 421 11.67 -3.89 -10.92
CA LEU A 421 11.96 -2.77 -11.83
C LEU A 421 12.75 -1.74 -11.04
N LYS A 422 13.83 -1.20 -11.59
CA LYS A 422 14.61 -0.14 -10.93
C LYS A 422 15.28 0.78 -11.95
N PHE A 423 15.39 2.05 -11.60
CA PHE A 423 16.26 2.99 -12.30
C PHE A 423 17.57 3.12 -11.54
N LEU A 424 18.68 3.12 -12.25
CA LEU A 424 20.03 3.25 -11.70
C LEU A 424 20.79 4.29 -12.49
N THR A 425 21.70 5.02 -11.85
CA THR A 425 22.60 5.94 -12.54
C THR A 425 24.00 5.33 -12.53
N VAL A 426 24.51 4.96 -13.71
CA VAL A 426 25.74 4.17 -13.86
C VAL A 426 26.60 4.66 -15.03
N PRO A 427 27.93 4.44 -15.01
CA PRO A 427 28.74 4.63 -16.19
C PRO A 427 28.39 3.59 -17.26
N VAL A 428 28.21 4.03 -18.51
CA VAL A 428 27.84 3.19 -19.65
C VAL A 428 28.96 3.21 -20.70
N LEU A 429 29.25 2.05 -21.30
CA LEU A 429 30.32 1.93 -22.27
C LEU A 429 29.99 2.75 -23.53
N GLY A 430 30.89 3.66 -23.92
CA GLY A 430 30.70 4.52 -25.10
C GLY A 430 29.92 5.80 -24.84
N ILE A 431 29.44 6.04 -23.62
CA ILE A 431 28.83 7.30 -23.19
C ILE A 431 29.78 7.98 -22.20
N ALA A 432 30.10 9.24 -22.43
CA ALA A 432 30.94 10.00 -21.50
C ALA A 432 30.15 10.31 -20.21
N GLY A 433 30.72 9.97 -19.06
CA GLY A 433 30.12 10.22 -17.75
C GLY A 433 29.16 9.12 -17.27
N ILE A 434 28.22 9.51 -16.41
CA ILE A 434 27.18 8.65 -15.85
C ILE A 434 25.87 8.86 -16.61
N SER A 435 25.11 7.78 -16.79
CA SER A 435 23.83 7.77 -17.49
C SER A 435 22.79 7.01 -16.67
N ASP A 436 21.53 7.39 -16.83
CA ASP A 436 20.43 6.63 -16.26
C ASP A 436 20.18 5.36 -17.09
N VAL A 437 19.98 4.26 -16.39
CA VAL A 437 19.63 2.96 -16.96
C VAL A 437 18.38 2.42 -16.27
N PHE A 438 17.57 1.72 -17.04
CA PHE A 438 16.40 1.01 -16.56
C PHE A 438 16.70 -0.49 -16.53
N VAL A 439 16.48 -1.11 -15.36
CA VAL A 439 16.73 -2.54 -15.16
C VAL A 439 15.45 -3.30 -14.86
N VAL A 440 15.33 -4.46 -15.50
CA VAL A 440 14.21 -5.40 -15.35
C VAL A 440 14.76 -6.74 -14.90
N GLY A 441 14.38 -7.20 -13.71
CA GLY A 441 14.76 -8.50 -13.17
C GLY A 441 13.59 -9.48 -13.18
N THR A 442 13.81 -10.67 -13.74
CA THR A 442 12.79 -11.72 -13.84
C THR A 442 12.95 -12.82 -12.79
N ASN A 443 11.91 -13.66 -12.69
CA ASN A 443 11.88 -14.84 -11.85
C ASN A 443 12.85 -15.94 -12.32
N GLY A 444 13.16 -15.99 -13.62
CA GLY A 444 14.11 -16.92 -14.22
C GLY A 444 15.57 -16.45 -14.24
N GLY A 445 15.95 -15.50 -13.37
CA GLY A 445 17.35 -15.06 -13.27
C GLY A 445 17.86 -14.25 -14.47
N LYS A 446 16.97 -13.60 -15.23
CA LYS A 446 17.33 -12.74 -16.36
C LYS A 446 17.26 -11.27 -15.94
N LEU A 447 18.38 -10.55 -16.08
CA LEU A 447 18.46 -9.10 -15.91
C LEU A 447 18.56 -8.44 -17.27
N ILE A 448 17.58 -7.61 -17.61
CA ILE A 448 17.55 -6.83 -18.86
C ILE A 448 17.86 -5.38 -18.51
N ILE A 449 18.84 -4.79 -19.17
CA ILE A 449 19.33 -3.43 -18.90
C ILE A 449 19.14 -2.59 -20.15
N TYR A 450 18.42 -1.48 -20.00
CA TYR A 450 18.19 -0.49 -21.04
C TYR A 450 18.90 0.82 -20.69
N SER A 451 19.55 1.44 -21.66
CA SER A 451 20.11 2.79 -21.53
C SER A 451 19.04 3.83 -21.82
N ILE A 452 18.95 4.86 -20.97
CA ILE A 452 18.05 5.99 -21.17
C ILE A 452 18.87 7.16 -21.72
N THR A 453 18.46 7.68 -22.87
CA THR A 453 19.15 8.78 -23.56
C THR A 453 18.17 9.88 -23.95
N ASP A 454 18.67 11.11 -24.05
CA ASP A 454 17.86 12.26 -24.46
C ASP A 454 17.74 12.33 -25.97
N GLN A 455 16.79 11.57 -26.51
CA GLN A 455 16.48 11.53 -27.94
C GLN A 455 15.13 12.20 -28.24
N PRO A 456 14.97 12.81 -29.42
CA PRO A 456 13.72 13.52 -29.77
C PRO A 456 12.55 12.55 -30.02
N ARG A 457 12.83 11.35 -30.52
CA ARG A 457 11.82 10.31 -30.77
C ARG A 457 11.65 9.43 -29.53
N ALA A 458 10.40 9.17 -29.15
CA ALA A 458 10.05 8.36 -27.98
C ALA A 458 10.68 6.95 -28.01
N GLU A 459 10.65 6.31 -29.18
CA GLU A 459 11.23 4.97 -29.43
C GLU A 459 12.76 4.91 -29.26
N ASP A 460 13.45 6.04 -29.42
CA ASP A 460 14.90 6.13 -29.31
C ASP A 460 15.37 6.45 -27.88
N VAL A 461 14.47 6.89 -26.99
CA VAL A 461 14.80 7.28 -25.62
C VAL A 461 15.37 6.10 -24.83
N CYS A 462 14.82 4.90 -25.03
CA CYS A 462 15.16 3.72 -24.25
C CYS A 462 15.65 2.57 -25.14
N LYS A 463 16.95 2.27 -25.09
CA LYS A 463 17.58 1.24 -25.94
C LYS A 463 18.13 0.09 -25.14
N LEU A 464 17.94 -1.14 -25.62
CA LEU A 464 18.47 -2.34 -24.99
C LEU A 464 20.00 -2.30 -25.01
N MET A 465 20.61 -2.31 -23.83
CA MET A 465 22.06 -2.27 -23.66
C MET A 465 22.63 -3.69 -23.49
N LYS A 466 22.08 -4.47 -22.54
CA LYS A 466 22.55 -5.82 -22.26
C LYS A 466 21.48 -6.65 -21.59
N THR A 467 21.46 -7.93 -21.95
CA THR A 467 20.73 -8.97 -21.21
C THR A 467 21.74 -9.89 -20.53
N ILE A 468 21.62 -10.05 -19.22
CA ILE A 468 22.43 -10.95 -18.40
C ILE A 468 21.53 -12.10 -17.92
N SER A 469 21.80 -13.31 -18.39
CA SER A 469 21.12 -14.52 -17.91
C SER A 469 22.00 -15.24 -16.89
N LEU A 470 21.52 -15.35 -15.65
CA LEU A 470 22.23 -16.03 -14.58
C LEU A 470 22.05 -17.54 -14.71
N ARG A 471 23.16 -18.30 -14.68
CA ARG A 471 23.15 -19.75 -14.92
C ARG A 471 22.27 -20.57 -13.98
N HIS A 472 22.05 -20.10 -12.75
CA HIS A 472 21.23 -20.80 -11.76
C HIS A 472 19.73 -20.50 -11.93
N GLY A 473 19.36 -19.51 -12.75
CA GLY A 473 17.96 -19.22 -13.08
C GLY A 473 17.07 -18.77 -11.91
N ALA A 474 17.64 -18.47 -10.74
CA ALA A 474 16.85 -18.11 -9.57
C ALA A 474 16.29 -16.68 -9.66
N PRO A 475 15.16 -16.39 -9.00
CA PRO A 475 14.50 -15.08 -9.06
C PRO A 475 15.39 -13.93 -8.65
N ILE A 476 15.42 -12.87 -9.44
CA ILE A 476 16.09 -11.62 -9.08
C ILE A 476 15.20 -10.85 -8.11
N ILE A 477 15.70 -10.60 -6.90
CA ILE A 477 14.97 -9.95 -5.82
C ILE A 477 15.27 -8.45 -5.78
N HIS A 478 16.55 -8.10 -5.93
CA HIS A 478 17.00 -6.72 -5.87
C HIS A 478 18.25 -6.52 -6.73
N VAL A 479 18.45 -5.29 -7.19
CA VAL A 479 19.62 -4.89 -7.95
C VAL A 479 20.09 -3.56 -7.39
N ASP A 480 21.39 -3.43 -7.15
CA ASP A 480 21.94 -2.17 -6.68
C ASP A 480 23.34 -1.90 -7.23
N VAL A 481 23.83 -0.69 -7.04
CA VAL A 481 25.13 -0.26 -7.52
C VAL A 481 25.97 0.24 -6.35
N ILE A 482 27.23 -0.20 -6.29
CA ILE A 482 28.21 0.31 -5.35
C ILE A 482 29.33 1.02 -6.10
N LEU A 483 29.78 2.13 -5.52
CA LEU A 483 31.02 2.78 -5.89
C LEU A 483 32.10 2.30 -4.92
N GLU A 484 33.10 1.56 -5.42
CA GLU A 484 34.26 1.27 -4.58
C GLU A 484 35.17 2.50 -4.49
N PRO A 485 35.56 2.93 -3.29
CA PRO A 485 36.63 3.90 -3.14
C PRO A 485 37.93 3.24 -3.60
N GLY A 486 38.37 3.59 -4.81
CA GLY A 486 39.56 3.02 -5.42
C GLY A 486 40.83 3.45 -4.67
N THR A 487 41.65 2.49 -4.24
CA THR A 487 43.04 2.77 -3.91
C THR A 487 43.79 3.01 -5.23
N LYS A 488 44.10 4.28 -5.53
CA LYS A 488 44.96 4.73 -6.64
C LYS A 488 44.31 4.65 -8.04
N GLN A 489 43.62 5.75 -8.40
CA GLN A 489 43.13 6.13 -9.73
C GLN A 489 41.91 5.35 -10.28
N ALA A 490 40.79 6.08 -10.36
CA ALA A 490 39.42 5.69 -10.77
C ALA A 490 38.66 4.76 -9.81
N SER A 491 37.56 5.28 -9.27
CA SER A 491 36.58 4.48 -8.53
C SER A 491 35.99 3.39 -9.44
N SER A 492 36.05 2.13 -9.01
CA SER A 492 35.42 1.02 -9.73
C SER A 492 33.95 0.90 -9.32
N THR A 493 33.05 1.17 -10.25
CA THR A 493 31.61 0.96 -10.03
C THR A 493 31.27 -0.51 -10.27
N ARG A 494 30.55 -1.13 -9.32
CA ARG A 494 30.04 -2.51 -9.45
C ARG A 494 28.53 -2.55 -9.38
N LEU A 495 27.93 -3.31 -10.29
CA LEU A 495 26.53 -3.72 -10.25
C LEU A 495 26.42 -4.97 -9.38
N ILE A 496 25.57 -4.95 -8.35
CA ILE A 496 25.28 -6.08 -7.47
C ILE A 496 23.89 -6.59 -7.78
N ILE A 497 23.79 -7.90 -8.01
CA ILE A 497 22.53 -8.60 -8.28
C ILE A 497 22.25 -9.56 -7.12
N PHE A 498 21.11 -9.36 -6.48
CA PHE A 498 20.59 -10.22 -5.44
C PHE A 498 19.53 -11.13 -6.04
N THR A 499 19.77 -12.43 -5.95
CA THR A 499 18.79 -13.46 -6.32
C THR A 499 18.36 -14.22 -5.09
N GLU A 500 17.30 -15.03 -5.19
CA GLU A 500 16.86 -15.88 -4.09
C GLU A 500 17.98 -16.81 -3.57
N GLU A 501 18.94 -17.20 -4.42
CA GLU A 501 19.97 -18.17 -4.06
C GLU A 501 21.40 -17.60 -3.90
N GLN A 502 21.71 -16.53 -4.64
CA GLN A 502 23.08 -16.02 -4.81
C GLN A 502 23.13 -14.50 -4.80
N ILE A 503 24.26 -13.96 -4.31
CA ILE A 503 24.67 -12.58 -4.53
C ILE A 503 25.83 -12.60 -5.53
N ARG A 504 25.74 -11.81 -6.59
CA ARG A 504 26.79 -11.68 -7.61
C ARG A 504 27.07 -10.22 -7.90
N SER A 505 28.32 -9.90 -8.26
CA SER A 505 28.66 -8.57 -8.76
C SER A 505 29.29 -8.59 -10.15
N PHE A 506 29.14 -7.48 -10.87
CA PHE A 506 29.62 -7.26 -12.21
C PHE A 506 30.28 -5.87 -12.29
N TYR A 507 31.39 -5.76 -13.01
CA TYR A 507 32.11 -4.49 -13.17
C TYR A 507 31.43 -3.61 -14.21
N LEU A 508 31.10 -2.37 -13.86
CA LEU A 508 30.64 -1.36 -14.81
C LEU A 508 31.83 -0.56 -15.37
N PRO A 509 31.79 -0.08 -16.63
CA PRO A 509 30.71 -0.24 -17.61
C PRO A 509 30.73 -1.59 -18.35
N SER A 510 31.78 -2.40 -18.21
CA SER A 510 32.00 -3.60 -19.03
C SER A 510 30.98 -4.73 -18.86
N LEU A 511 30.21 -4.70 -17.76
CA LEU A 511 29.33 -5.77 -17.28
C LEU A 511 29.98 -7.15 -17.24
N LYS A 512 31.31 -7.21 -17.05
CA LYS A 512 32.03 -8.47 -16.86
C LYS A 512 31.80 -8.98 -15.44
N PRO A 513 31.54 -10.29 -15.23
CA PRO A 513 31.39 -10.86 -13.91
C PRO A 513 32.62 -10.60 -13.03
N SER A 514 32.40 -10.15 -11.80
CA SER A 514 33.44 -10.07 -10.77
C SER A 514 33.65 -11.44 -10.11
N ARG A 515 34.76 -11.57 -9.36
CA ARG A 515 35.03 -12.74 -8.52
C ARG A 515 34.13 -12.79 -7.28
N TYR A 516 33.54 -11.66 -6.88
CA TYR A 516 32.65 -11.61 -5.74
C TYR A 516 31.35 -12.37 -6.01
N LYS A 517 31.15 -13.45 -5.26
CA LYS A 517 29.99 -14.33 -5.32
C LYS A 517 29.73 -14.98 -3.97
N VAL A 518 28.48 -14.90 -3.51
CA VAL A 518 27.99 -15.60 -2.32
C VAL A 518 26.90 -16.58 -2.76
N LYS A 519 26.98 -17.85 -2.33
CA LYS A 519 26.03 -18.91 -2.74
C LYS A 519 25.23 -19.47 -1.56
N LEU A 520 24.29 -18.70 -1.05
CA LEU A 520 23.61 -18.99 0.21
C LEU A 520 22.88 -20.33 0.21
N THR A 521 22.09 -20.63 -0.82
CA THR A 521 21.29 -21.85 -0.83
C THR A 521 22.14 -23.11 -0.90
N SER A 522 23.22 -23.09 -1.68
CA SER A 522 24.09 -24.27 -1.80
C SER A 522 25.00 -24.50 -0.60
N THR A 523 25.36 -23.45 0.14
CA THR A 523 26.27 -23.58 1.30
C THR A 523 25.53 -23.72 2.61
N GLU A 524 24.37 -23.08 2.74
CA GLU A 524 23.65 -22.93 4.03
C GLU A 524 22.17 -23.30 3.94
N GLY A 525 21.65 -23.62 2.74
CA GLY A 525 20.20 -23.85 2.55
C GLY A 525 19.33 -22.60 2.66
N LEU A 526 19.93 -21.42 2.81
CA LEU A 526 19.21 -20.15 2.97
C LEU A 526 18.76 -19.57 1.63
N ARG A 527 17.59 -18.92 1.62
CA ARG A 527 17.01 -18.20 0.49
C ARG A 527 16.79 -16.74 0.84
N ILE A 528 17.20 -15.83 -0.04
CA ILE A 528 17.02 -14.39 0.11
C ILE A 528 15.57 -14.02 -0.19
N ARG A 529 14.89 -13.44 0.79
CA ARG A 529 13.52 -12.89 0.66
C ARG A 529 13.54 -11.40 0.34
N LYS A 530 14.44 -10.65 0.98
CA LYS A 530 14.67 -9.23 0.74
C LYS A 530 16.15 -8.91 0.81
N ALA A 531 16.56 -7.88 0.11
CA ALA A 531 17.93 -7.37 0.13
C ALA A 531 17.91 -5.84 0.10
N SER A 532 18.86 -5.25 0.81
CA SER A 532 19.08 -3.81 0.88
C SER A 532 20.57 -3.54 1.05
N MET A 533 21.02 -2.38 0.59
CA MET A 533 22.37 -1.90 0.84
C MET A 533 22.34 -1.07 2.13
N VAL A 534 23.16 -1.44 3.11
CA VAL A 534 23.29 -0.75 4.39
C VAL A 534 24.70 -0.18 4.58
N THR A 535 24.80 1.08 4.95
CA THR A 535 26.06 1.73 5.30
C THR A 535 26.15 1.82 6.82
N LEU A 536 27.13 1.10 7.37
CA LEU A 536 27.36 1.05 8.81
C LEU A 536 28.60 1.89 9.16
N HIS A 537 28.48 2.63 10.26
CA HIS A 537 29.54 3.51 10.77
C HIS A 537 30.35 2.79 11.84
N ASN A 538 31.65 3.11 11.92
CA ASN A 538 32.50 2.63 13.00
C ASN A 538 32.10 3.30 14.32
N LEU A 539 32.12 2.54 15.40
CA LEU A 539 31.79 2.98 16.76
C LEU A 539 32.65 4.15 17.25
N ASN A 540 33.95 4.11 16.91
CA ASN A 540 34.92 5.08 17.41
C ASN A 540 35.13 6.25 16.43
N ASP A 541 34.78 6.07 15.16
CA ASP A 541 34.99 7.07 14.11
C ASP A 541 33.81 7.07 13.12
N LEU A 542 32.87 7.99 13.33
CA LEU A 542 31.69 8.14 12.49
C LEU A 542 32.02 8.57 11.05
N SER A 543 33.22 9.09 10.78
CA SER A 543 33.64 9.42 9.41
C SER A 543 33.99 8.17 8.61
N ASN A 544 34.35 7.08 9.30
CA ASN A 544 34.64 5.80 8.70
C ASN A 544 33.36 4.96 8.62
N CYS A 545 32.86 4.75 7.40
CA CYS A 545 31.74 3.87 7.14
C CYS A 545 32.06 2.86 6.04
N GLU A 546 31.48 1.66 6.18
CA GLU A 546 31.57 0.60 5.17
C GLU A 546 30.16 0.24 4.70
N SER A 547 30.06 -0.07 3.42
CA SER A 547 28.83 -0.49 2.77
C SER A 547 28.71 -2.02 2.74
N PHE A 548 27.57 -2.53 3.19
CA PHE A 548 27.27 -3.95 3.32
C PHE A 548 25.98 -4.34 2.59
N ALA A 549 25.94 -5.59 2.13
CA ALA A 549 24.70 -6.22 1.69
C ALA A 549 23.95 -6.78 2.89
N ALA A 550 22.82 -6.18 3.27
CA ALA A 550 21.91 -6.75 4.25
C ALA A 550 20.82 -7.56 3.54
N ILE A 551 20.60 -8.79 3.99
CA ILE A 551 19.57 -9.68 3.46
C ILE A 551 18.65 -10.16 4.57
N VAL A 552 17.38 -10.36 4.24
CA VAL A 552 16.42 -11.09 5.06
C VAL A 552 16.23 -12.46 4.43
N ASN A 553 16.44 -13.53 5.20
CA ASN A 553 16.34 -14.89 4.69
C ASN A 553 14.98 -15.54 4.98
N ASN A 554 14.77 -16.75 4.47
CA ASN A 554 13.55 -17.55 4.69
C ASN A 554 13.38 -18.09 6.12
N HIS A 555 14.38 -18.00 6.99
CA HIS A 555 14.29 -18.37 8.40
C HIS A 555 13.97 -17.18 9.32
N GLY A 556 13.86 -15.97 8.78
CA GLY A 556 13.63 -14.75 9.57
C GLY A 556 14.87 -14.17 10.23
N GLU A 557 16.05 -14.55 9.73
CA GLU A 557 17.31 -13.95 10.14
C GLU A 557 17.68 -12.80 9.18
N VAL A 558 18.32 -11.78 9.73
CA VAL A 558 18.97 -10.71 8.99
C VAL A 558 20.46 -11.02 8.94
N ALA A 559 21.01 -11.13 7.73
CA ALA A 559 22.44 -11.39 7.52
C ALA A 559 23.09 -10.23 6.77
N ILE A 560 24.27 -9.83 7.23
CA ILE A 560 25.05 -8.73 6.67
C ILE A 560 26.31 -9.32 6.03
N TYR A 561 26.56 -9.01 4.76
CA TYR A 561 27.73 -9.46 4.00
C TYR A 561 28.59 -8.27 3.59
N SER A 562 29.90 -8.33 3.85
CA SER A 562 30.84 -7.33 3.33
C SER A 562 30.91 -7.44 1.82
N LEU A 563 30.78 -6.30 1.13
CA LEU A 563 30.84 -6.24 -0.33
C LEU A 563 32.26 -6.38 -0.87
N LEU A 564 33.27 -6.25 0.00
CA LEU A 564 34.69 -6.40 -0.32
C LEU A 564 35.14 -7.85 -0.12
N ASN A 565 34.72 -8.49 0.98
CA ASN A 565 35.08 -9.86 1.31
C ASN A 565 33.83 -10.73 1.53
N PRO A 566 33.48 -11.63 0.59
CA PRO A 566 32.28 -12.46 0.69
C PRO A 566 32.31 -13.46 1.85
N LYS A 567 33.49 -13.70 2.47
CA LYS A 567 33.62 -14.57 3.65
C LYS A 567 33.29 -13.86 4.96
N LYS A 568 33.27 -12.52 4.97
CA LYS A 568 32.97 -11.73 6.16
C LYS A 568 31.47 -11.47 6.18
N SER A 569 30.78 -12.15 7.09
CA SER A 569 29.35 -11.96 7.32
C SER A 569 28.98 -12.14 8.79
N GLU A 570 27.87 -11.53 9.17
CA GLU A 570 27.24 -11.64 10.49
C GLU A 570 25.75 -11.92 10.32
N LYS A 571 25.15 -12.64 11.27
CA LYS A 571 23.73 -13.06 11.21
C LYS A 571 23.03 -12.83 12.53
N PHE A 572 21.80 -12.34 12.45
CA PHE A 572 20.97 -12.00 13.60
C PHE A 572 19.60 -12.65 13.43
N ALA A 573 19.17 -13.47 14.39
CA ALA A 573 17.80 -13.97 14.43
C ALA A 573 16.86 -12.84 14.85
N VAL A 574 15.89 -12.48 14.00
CA VAL A 574 14.99 -11.34 14.25
C VAL A 574 13.55 -11.82 14.38
N VAL A 575 13.10 -12.65 13.44
CA VAL A 575 11.75 -13.20 13.37
C VAL A 575 11.83 -14.72 13.34
N LYS A 576 10.82 -15.40 13.90
CA LYS A 576 10.73 -16.86 13.82
C LYS A 576 10.49 -17.30 12.37
N SER A 577 11.05 -18.43 11.96
CA SER A 577 10.85 -18.98 10.60
C SER A 577 9.39 -19.26 10.25
N THR A 578 8.54 -19.49 11.25
CA THR A 578 7.09 -19.69 11.10
C THR A 578 6.32 -18.39 10.84
N ASP A 579 6.89 -17.22 11.16
CA ASP A 579 6.24 -15.93 10.99
C ASP A 579 6.55 -15.35 9.60
N ILE A 580 5.86 -15.90 8.61
CA ILE A 580 5.99 -15.53 7.19
C ILE A 580 5.58 -14.05 6.97
N ALA A 581 4.62 -13.55 7.73
CA ALA A 581 4.17 -12.16 7.66
C ALA A 581 5.27 -11.19 8.13
N GLY A 582 5.93 -11.48 9.26
CA GLY A 582 7.09 -10.71 9.71
C GLY A 582 8.23 -10.72 8.69
N ILE A 583 8.58 -11.90 8.14
CA ILE A 583 9.64 -12.04 7.13
C ILE A 583 9.31 -11.24 5.86
N SER A 584 8.09 -11.36 5.35
CA SER A 584 7.65 -10.72 4.11
C SER A 584 7.42 -9.22 4.25
N SER A 585 7.11 -8.72 5.44
CA SER A 585 6.92 -7.30 5.71
C SER A 585 8.22 -6.56 6.07
N MET A 586 9.24 -7.26 6.58
CA MET A 586 10.49 -6.67 7.07
C MET A 586 11.18 -5.72 6.09
N LEU A 587 11.48 -4.50 6.50
CA LEU A 587 12.26 -3.53 5.74
C LEU A 587 13.59 -3.32 6.44
N VAL A 588 14.64 -3.10 5.63
CA VAL A 588 15.99 -2.77 6.10
C VAL A 588 16.35 -1.41 5.56
N THR A 589 16.53 -0.43 6.45
CA THR A 589 16.90 0.94 6.08
C THR A 589 18.39 1.02 5.71
N PRO A 590 18.81 2.00 4.89
CA PRO A 590 20.22 2.19 4.56
C PRO A 590 21.15 2.43 5.75
N TYR A 591 20.58 2.76 6.93
CA TYR A 591 21.32 3.04 8.16
C TYR A 591 21.35 1.86 9.14
N GLY A 592 20.74 0.73 8.78
CA GLY A 592 20.74 -0.49 9.58
C GLY A 592 19.60 -0.61 10.58
N GLU A 593 18.49 0.11 10.37
CA GLU A 593 17.25 -0.16 11.10
C GLU A 593 16.41 -1.20 10.39
N LEU A 594 15.66 -1.95 11.19
CA LEU A 594 14.75 -3.00 10.77
C LEU A 594 13.35 -2.62 11.22
N LEU A 595 12.36 -2.78 10.34
CA LEU A 595 10.96 -2.57 10.68
C LEU A 595 10.11 -3.67 10.06
N TYR A 596 9.36 -4.42 10.86
CA TYR A 596 8.56 -5.55 10.40
C TYR A 596 7.25 -5.66 11.17
N LEU A 597 6.26 -6.31 10.55
CA LEU A 597 4.95 -6.55 11.12
C LEU A 597 5.03 -7.71 12.13
N ARG A 598 4.40 -7.54 13.29
CA ARG A 598 4.22 -8.61 14.27
C ARG A 598 3.14 -9.58 13.81
N GLN A 599 3.18 -10.79 14.35
CA GLN A 599 2.07 -11.75 14.24
C GLN A 599 0.77 -11.08 14.71
N GLY A 600 -0.28 -11.14 13.89
CA GLY A 600 -1.55 -10.43 14.12
C GLY A 600 -1.75 -9.18 13.26
N GLY A 601 -0.68 -8.64 12.63
CA GLY A 601 -0.78 -7.66 11.55
C GLY A 601 -1.24 -6.25 11.91
N SER A 602 -1.42 -5.98 13.20
CA SER A 602 -1.86 -4.69 13.74
C SER A 602 -0.72 -3.83 14.26
N GLU A 603 0.47 -4.39 14.44
CA GLU A 603 1.61 -3.76 15.11
C GLU A 603 2.92 -3.94 14.34
N LEU A 604 3.80 -2.95 14.44
CA LEU A 604 5.15 -3.01 13.90
C LEU A 604 6.16 -3.14 15.04
N GLN A 605 7.21 -3.94 14.81
CA GLN A 605 8.38 -3.99 15.66
C GLN A 605 9.57 -3.38 14.93
N ARG A 606 10.25 -2.46 15.61
CA ARG A 606 11.52 -1.88 15.16
C ARG A 606 12.68 -2.56 15.87
N ALA A 607 13.73 -2.86 15.12
CA ALA A 607 15.02 -3.31 15.64
C ALA A 607 16.15 -2.56 14.92
N THR A 608 17.39 -2.68 15.41
CA THR A 608 18.55 -2.11 14.74
C THR A 608 19.74 -3.06 14.79
N ILE A 609 20.52 -3.06 13.72
CA ILE A 609 21.84 -3.70 13.60
C ILE A 609 22.98 -2.67 13.66
N SER A 610 22.67 -1.41 13.94
CA SER A 610 23.58 -0.28 14.00
C SER A 610 23.43 0.48 15.32
N GLU A 611 24.54 0.71 16.03
CA GLU A 611 24.52 1.38 17.34
C GLU A 611 24.16 2.87 17.24
N HIS A 612 24.41 3.49 16.07
CA HIS A 612 24.19 4.93 15.84
C HIS A 612 22.91 5.26 15.07
N SER A 613 22.08 4.27 14.73
CA SER A 613 20.95 4.51 13.84
C SER A 613 19.70 5.04 14.55
N LEU A 614 19.48 4.70 15.82
CA LEU A 614 18.28 5.12 16.56
C LEU A 614 18.43 6.56 17.08
N PRO A 615 17.58 7.51 16.63
CA PRO A 615 17.61 8.90 17.09
C PRO A 615 17.25 9.09 18.55
N TRP A 616 16.62 8.09 19.17
CA TRP A 616 15.87 8.22 20.40
C TRP A 616 16.14 7.05 21.35
N THR A 617 16.00 7.30 22.65
CA THR A 617 16.11 6.31 23.72
C THR A 617 14.86 5.45 23.77
N LEU A 618 15.02 4.13 23.99
CA LEU A 618 13.89 3.23 24.12
C LEU A 618 12.96 3.73 25.24
N PRO A 619 11.65 3.93 24.98
CA PRO A 619 10.70 4.35 26.01
C PRO A 619 10.76 3.42 27.21
N GLY A 620 10.91 3.98 28.41
CA GLY A 620 10.98 3.21 29.66
C GLY A 620 12.36 2.64 30.02
N GLN A 621 13.40 2.86 29.20
CA GLN A 621 14.76 2.48 29.57
C GLN A 621 15.24 3.33 30.77
N GLY A 622 15.39 2.70 31.94
CA GLY A 622 15.81 3.37 33.18
C GLY A 622 14.68 4.00 34.00
N VAL A 623 13.42 3.83 33.61
CA VAL A 623 12.26 4.31 34.39
C VAL A 623 11.80 3.18 35.32
N GLN A 624 11.87 3.39 36.64
CA GLN A 624 11.11 2.58 37.59
C GLN A 624 9.63 3.00 37.45
N TRP A 625 8.80 2.08 36.97
CA TRP A 625 7.35 2.28 36.99
C TRP A 625 6.92 2.49 38.45
N PRO A 626 6.03 3.45 38.75
CA PRO A 626 5.48 3.57 40.09
C PRO A 626 4.86 2.22 40.48
N GLU A 627 5.20 1.73 41.68
CA GLU A 627 4.57 0.52 42.21
C GLU A 627 3.06 0.67 42.18
N HIS A 628 2.37 -0.44 41.92
CA HIS A 628 0.91 -0.49 41.88
C HIS A 628 0.33 0.27 43.08
N ALA A 629 -0.45 1.33 42.80
CA ALA A 629 -1.35 1.86 43.79
C ALA A 629 -2.37 0.76 44.08
N THR A 630 -2.16 0.06 45.19
CA THR A 630 -3.07 -0.94 45.78
C THR A 630 -4.41 -0.34 46.12
#